data_AF-K0T4E7-F1
#
_entry.id   AF-K0T4E7-F1
#
_cell.length_a   1.000
_cell.length_b   1.000
_cell.length_c   1.000
_cell.angle_alpha   90.00
_cell.angle_beta   90.00
_cell.angle_gamma   90.00
#
_symmetry.space_group_name_H-M   'P 1'
#
loop_
_entity.id
_entity.type
_entity.pdbx_description
1 polymer ?
#
loop_
_entity_poly.entity_id
_entity_poly.type
_entity_poly.pdbx_seq_one_letter_code
_entity_poly.pdbx_strand_id
1 'polypeptide(L)'
;MRVAPLLLLGTAEAFVAHQQDARSLLSSLTAKTICTFDGDDFAGDVGDWPYSAADLGRLDSTVDTSFYAEPRFVTHIDDGAIKALTEFYSDEFKRIDKESLDVLDLCSSWISHLPPNGEVKYGEVVGLGMNEQELAANKALTS
;
A
#
# COMPACT_ATOMS: atom_id res chain seq x y z
N MET A 1 -36.43 -8.20 50.64
CA MET A 1 -36.05 -9.37 49.80
C MET A 1 -35.04 -8.86 48.78
N ARG A 2 -33.75 -9.03 49.06
CA ARG A 2 -32.62 -8.56 48.23
C ARG A 2 -32.16 -9.74 47.38
N VAL A 3 -32.03 -9.56 46.07
CA VAL A 3 -31.32 -10.50 45.19
C VAL A 3 -30.40 -9.69 44.29
N ALA A 4 -29.14 -10.12 44.28
CA ALA A 4 -27.96 -9.46 43.71
C ALA A 4 -27.83 -9.67 42.18
N PRO A 5 -27.00 -8.86 41.49
CA PRO A 5 -26.69 -9.04 40.08
C PRO A 5 -25.70 -10.19 39.86
N LEU A 6 -25.96 -11.02 38.85
CA LEU A 6 -25.11 -12.14 38.44
C LEU A 6 -24.02 -11.62 37.49
N LEU A 7 -22.80 -11.49 38.01
CA LEU A 7 -21.57 -11.36 37.23
C LEU A 7 -21.27 -12.72 36.56
N LEU A 8 -21.33 -12.79 35.24
CA LEU A 8 -20.73 -13.88 34.48
C LEU A 8 -19.38 -13.39 33.93
N LEU A 9 -18.30 -13.79 34.61
CA LEU A 9 -16.93 -13.72 34.11
C LEU A 9 -16.84 -14.63 32.87
N GLY A 10 -16.89 -14.05 31.68
CA GLY A 10 -16.48 -14.70 30.44
C GLY A 10 -14.96 -14.64 30.34
N THR A 11 -14.32 -15.80 30.25
CA THR A 11 -12.88 -16.03 30.25
C THR A 11 -12.18 -15.33 29.07
N ALA A 12 -11.18 -14.52 29.37
CA ALA A 12 -10.30 -13.85 28.41
C ALA A 12 -9.26 -14.80 27.76
N GLU A 13 -9.62 -16.06 27.55
CA GLU A 13 -8.67 -17.09 27.06
C GLU A 13 -8.73 -17.30 25.54
N ALA A 14 -9.74 -16.78 24.84
CA ALA A 14 -9.86 -16.96 23.38
C ALA A 14 -9.08 -15.92 22.55
N PHE A 15 -8.61 -14.81 23.12
CA PHE A 15 -7.90 -13.76 22.38
C PHE A 15 -6.37 -13.97 22.33
N VAL A 16 -5.83 -14.80 23.23
CA VAL A 16 -4.37 -14.99 23.38
C VAL A 16 -3.80 -15.98 22.34
N ALA A 17 -4.58 -16.97 21.91
CA ALA A 17 -4.11 -18.01 20.99
C ALA A 17 -3.75 -17.47 19.60
N HIS A 18 -4.51 -16.50 19.07
CA HIS A 18 -4.24 -15.93 17.75
C HIS A 18 -2.99 -15.03 17.71
N GLN A 19 -2.53 -14.56 18.88
CA GLN A 19 -1.38 -13.68 19.02
C GLN A 19 -0.04 -14.46 19.09
N GLN A 20 -0.09 -15.76 19.40
CA GLN A 20 1.10 -16.62 19.48
C GLN A 20 1.60 -17.08 18.10
N ASP A 21 0.70 -17.38 17.15
CA ASP A 21 1.08 -17.85 15.82
C ASP A 21 1.78 -16.77 14.97
N ALA A 22 1.35 -15.50 15.10
CA ALA A 22 2.00 -14.38 14.42
C ALA A 22 3.43 -14.10 14.93
N ARG A 23 3.73 -14.45 16.19
CA ARG A 23 5.08 -14.29 16.77
C ARG A 23 6.05 -15.36 16.30
N SER A 24 5.57 -16.57 15.99
CA SER A 24 6.42 -17.67 15.54
C SER A 24 7.07 -17.42 14.17
N LEU A 25 6.35 -16.74 13.27
CA LEU A 25 6.85 -16.47 11.90
C LEU A 25 7.86 -15.31 11.84
N LEU A 26 7.90 -14.43 12.85
CA LEU A 26 8.87 -13.34 12.95
C LEU A 26 10.26 -13.80 13.44
N SER A 27 10.37 -15.03 13.96
CA SER A 27 11.60 -15.59 14.53
C SER A 27 12.75 -15.70 13.51
N SER A 28 12.43 -15.78 12.21
CA SER A 28 13.42 -15.98 11.16
C SER A 28 13.87 -14.68 10.46
N LEU A 29 13.34 -13.52 10.82
CA LEU A 29 13.76 -12.26 10.20
C LEU A 29 14.99 -11.72 10.94
N THR A 30 16.17 -11.98 10.37
CA THR A 30 17.41 -11.37 10.82
C THR A 30 17.55 -10.03 10.11
N ALA A 31 17.14 -8.94 10.77
CA ALA A 31 17.45 -7.60 10.29
C ALA A 31 18.97 -7.37 10.42
N LYS A 32 19.68 -7.26 9.30
CA LYS A 32 21.05 -6.75 9.31
C LYS A 32 20.98 -5.24 9.42
N THR A 33 21.55 -4.69 10.47
CA THR A 33 21.86 -3.25 10.51
C THR A 33 22.87 -2.96 9.40
N ILE A 34 22.42 -2.27 8.35
CA ILE A 34 23.27 -1.90 7.21
C ILE A 34 24.08 -0.64 7.55
N CYS A 35 23.51 0.25 8.36
CA CYS A 35 24.17 1.45 8.90
C CYS A 35 23.63 1.75 10.31
N THR A 36 24.48 2.28 11.18
CA THR A 36 24.07 2.91 12.45
C THR A 36 24.09 4.42 12.24
N PHE A 37 23.05 5.10 12.71
CA PHE A 37 23.04 6.55 12.77
C PHE A 37 23.15 6.98 14.23
N ASP A 38 24.11 7.83 14.53
CA ASP A 38 24.27 8.46 15.84
C ASP A 38 23.56 9.83 15.86
N GLY A 39 23.34 10.36 17.06
CA GLY A 39 22.73 11.69 17.20
C GLY A 39 23.53 12.79 16.51
N ASP A 40 24.84 12.59 16.38
CA ASP A 40 25.76 13.51 15.73
C ASP A 40 25.62 13.50 14.19
N ASP A 41 25.13 12.42 13.58
CA ASP A 41 24.88 12.35 12.12
C ASP A 41 23.75 13.30 11.69
N PHE A 42 22.91 13.70 12.65
CA PHE A 42 21.84 14.68 12.47
C PHE A 42 22.09 15.97 13.26
N ALA A 43 23.27 16.13 13.87
CA ALA A 43 23.64 17.32 14.67
C ALA A 43 24.07 18.52 13.81
N GLY A 44 23.47 18.67 12.62
CA GLY A 44 23.41 20.00 12.01
C GLY A 44 22.71 20.97 12.96
N ASP A 45 23.00 22.27 12.84
CA ASP A 45 22.34 23.28 13.68
C ASP A 45 20.81 23.12 13.56
N VAL A 46 20.18 22.71 14.66
CA VAL A 46 18.74 22.41 14.72
C VAL A 46 17.98 23.70 14.41
N GLY A 47 17.49 23.83 13.18
CA GLY A 47 16.75 25.01 12.71
C GLY A 47 17.16 25.51 11.33
N ASP A 48 18.34 25.12 10.82
CA ASP A 48 18.77 25.50 9.48
C ASP A 48 18.30 24.48 8.44
N TRP A 49 17.64 24.99 7.39
CA TRP A 49 17.18 24.20 6.26
C TRP A 49 18.39 23.66 5.47
N PRO A 50 18.64 22.34 5.46
CA PRO A 50 19.92 21.79 4.98
C PRO A 50 20.00 21.68 3.46
N TYR A 51 18.92 21.99 2.73
CA TYR A 51 18.85 21.86 1.28
C TYR A 51 18.97 23.22 0.59
N SER A 52 19.77 23.28 -0.47
CA SER A 52 19.80 24.42 -1.37
C SER A 52 18.69 24.33 -2.42
N ALA A 53 18.45 25.41 -3.16
CA ALA A 53 17.54 25.38 -4.32
C ALA A 53 18.03 24.41 -5.41
N ALA A 54 19.35 24.15 -5.49
CA ALA A 54 19.91 23.21 -6.45
C ALA A 54 19.56 21.75 -6.10
N ASP A 55 19.46 21.42 -4.81
CA ASP A 55 19.09 20.07 -4.33
C ASP A 55 17.62 19.73 -4.65
N LEU A 56 16.79 20.75 -4.90
CA LEU A 56 15.40 20.61 -5.30
C LEU A 56 15.20 20.74 -6.82
N GLY A 57 16.29 20.91 -7.58
CA GLY A 57 16.26 20.95 -9.04
C GLY A 57 15.98 19.57 -9.64
N ARG A 58 15.35 19.54 -10.82
CA ARG A 58 15.19 18.29 -11.57
C ARG A 58 16.56 17.83 -12.09
N LEU A 59 16.93 16.59 -11.81
CA LEU A 59 18.13 15.97 -12.41
C LEU A 59 17.99 15.81 -13.93
N ASP A 60 16.76 15.61 -14.39
CA ASP A 60 16.40 15.52 -15.80
C ASP A 60 15.21 16.46 -16.08
N SER A 61 15.40 17.36 -17.05
CA SER A 61 14.39 18.33 -17.50
C SER A 61 13.77 17.96 -18.85
N THR A 62 14.04 16.76 -19.37
CA THR A 62 13.39 16.26 -20.58
C THR A 62 11.87 16.11 -20.37
N VAL A 63 11.14 16.08 -21.49
CA VAL A 63 9.68 15.92 -21.46
C VAL A 63 9.32 14.48 -21.09
N ASP A 64 8.35 14.31 -20.19
CA ASP A 64 7.92 13.01 -19.68
C ASP A 64 7.47 12.06 -20.82
N THR A 65 6.96 12.58 -21.94
CA THR A 65 6.58 11.79 -23.12
C THR A 65 7.73 10.93 -23.65
N SER A 66 8.98 11.39 -23.54
CA SER A 66 10.15 10.62 -23.94
C SER A 66 10.36 9.41 -23.02
N PHE A 67 10.08 9.56 -21.73
CA PHE A 67 10.22 8.49 -20.74
C PHE A 67 9.13 7.42 -20.86
N TYR A 68 7.92 7.81 -21.29
CA TYR A 68 6.77 6.92 -21.48
C TYR A 68 6.58 6.44 -22.93
N ALA A 69 7.50 6.77 -23.83
CA ALA A 69 7.41 6.39 -25.25
C ALA A 69 7.41 4.87 -25.46
N GLU A 70 8.24 4.16 -24.69
CA GLU A 70 8.33 2.71 -24.74
C GLU A 70 7.56 2.09 -23.57
N PRO A 71 6.73 1.07 -23.81
CA PRO A 71 5.98 0.40 -22.76
C PRO A 71 6.89 -0.42 -21.86
N ARG A 72 6.56 -0.47 -20.57
CA ARG A 72 7.27 -1.26 -19.56
C ARG A 72 6.30 -2.21 -18.88
N PHE A 73 6.27 -3.44 -19.39
CA PHE A 73 5.54 -4.54 -18.76
C PHE A 73 6.33 -5.13 -17.58
N VAL A 74 6.55 -4.30 -16.56
CA VAL A 74 7.24 -4.65 -15.32
C VAL A 74 6.36 -4.36 -14.13
N THR A 75 6.63 -5.02 -13.02
CA THR A 75 6.01 -4.70 -11.75
C THR A 75 6.89 -3.68 -11.03
N HIS A 76 6.38 -2.46 -10.85
CA HIS A 76 7.18 -1.33 -10.32
C HIS A 76 7.40 -1.38 -8.80
N ILE A 77 6.62 -2.20 -8.09
CA ILE A 77 6.71 -2.42 -6.65
C ILE A 77 6.90 -3.91 -6.36
N ASP A 78 7.46 -4.23 -5.21
CA ASP A 78 7.70 -5.62 -4.81
C ASP A 78 6.41 -6.34 -4.37
N ASP A 79 6.46 -7.67 -4.36
CA ASP A 79 5.32 -8.52 -4.03
C ASP A 79 4.75 -8.27 -2.62
N GLY A 80 5.59 -7.87 -1.65
CA GLY A 80 5.17 -7.55 -0.29
C GLY A 80 4.34 -6.27 -0.25
N ALA A 81 4.78 -5.23 -0.94
CA ALA A 81 4.04 -3.99 -1.11
C ALA A 81 2.70 -4.21 -1.83
N ILE A 82 2.69 -5.03 -2.89
CA ILE A 82 1.46 -5.38 -3.64
C ILE A 82 0.46 -6.08 -2.73
N LYS A 83 0.92 -7.07 -1.95
CA LYS A 83 0.05 -7.81 -1.03
C LYS A 83 -0.56 -6.85 0.00
N ALA A 84 0.24 -6.00 0.62
CA ALA A 84 -0.22 -5.04 1.62
C ALA A 84 -1.24 -4.03 1.03
N LEU A 85 -0.99 -3.51 -0.17
CA LEU A 85 -1.93 -2.61 -0.87
C LEU A 85 -3.24 -3.32 -1.21
N THR A 86 -3.16 -4.54 -1.73
CA THR A 86 -4.35 -5.33 -2.11
C THR A 86 -5.21 -5.63 -0.88
N GLU A 87 -4.59 -6.02 0.25
CA GLU A 87 -5.29 -6.26 1.52
C GLU A 87 -5.94 -4.98 2.04
N PHE A 88 -5.20 -3.87 2.03
CA PHE A 88 -5.73 -2.57 2.44
C PHE A 88 -6.95 -2.15 1.60
N TYR A 89 -6.85 -2.22 0.28
CA TYR A 89 -7.98 -1.90 -0.60
C TYR A 89 -9.16 -2.84 -0.40
N SER A 90 -8.93 -4.14 -0.18
CA SER A 90 -9.99 -5.10 0.11
C SER A 90 -10.78 -4.70 1.36
N ASP A 91 -10.07 -4.33 2.44
CA ASP A 91 -10.69 -3.92 3.69
C ASP A 91 -11.42 -2.57 3.57
N GLU A 92 -10.82 -1.57 2.92
CA GLU A 92 -11.43 -0.26 2.76
C GLU A 92 -12.64 -0.30 1.81
N PHE A 93 -12.56 -1.06 0.72
CA PHE A 93 -13.66 -1.17 -0.25
C PHE A 93 -14.87 -1.92 0.33
N LYS A 94 -14.65 -2.96 1.15
CA LYS A 94 -15.74 -3.68 1.83
C LYS A 94 -16.49 -2.81 2.85
N ARG A 95 -15.89 -1.72 3.34
CA ARG A 95 -16.53 -0.76 4.25
C ARG A 95 -17.45 0.21 3.52
N ILE A 96 -17.31 0.34 2.21
CA ILE A 96 -18.17 1.20 1.40
C ILE A 96 -19.50 0.46 1.16
N ASP A 97 -20.59 1.04 1.64
CA ASP A 97 -21.94 0.48 1.49
C ASP A 97 -22.48 0.70 0.06
N LYS A 98 -21.90 -0.03 -0.90
CA LYS A 98 -22.30 -0.05 -2.30
C LYS A 98 -22.23 -1.48 -2.83
N GLU A 99 -23.19 -1.83 -3.69
CA GLU A 99 -23.20 -3.14 -4.35
C GLU A 99 -22.03 -3.29 -5.34
N SER A 100 -21.66 -2.22 -6.03
CA SER A 100 -20.51 -2.15 -6.92
C SER A 100 -19.74 -0.84 -6.76
N LEU A 101 -18.42 -0.91 -6.96
CA LEU A 101 -17.53 0.25 -6.87
C LEU A 101 -17.01 0.67 -8.24
N ASP A 102 -17.16 1.95 -8.53
CA ASP A 102 -16.49 2.58 -9.66
C ASP A 102 -15.14 3.13 -9.19
N VAL A 103 -14.07 2.85 -9.93
CA VAL A 103 -12.68 3.13 -9.55
C VAL A 103 -12.02 3.96 -10.64
N LEU A 104 -11.35 5.04 -10.23
CA LEU A 104 -10.45 5.80 -11.09
C LEU A 104 -9.00 5.51 -10.66
N ASP A 105 -8.27 4.75 -11.47
CA ASP A 105 -6.87 4.41 -11.26
C ASP A 105 -5.97 5.50 -11.89
N LEU A 106 -5.38 6.33 -11.03
CA LEU A 106 -4.49 7.42 -11.44
C LEU A 106 -3.06 6.94 -11.54
N CYS A 107 -2.37 7.35 -12.61
CA CYS A 107 -1.02 6.87 -12.92
C CYS A 107 -1.02 5.35 -13.18
N SER A 108 -2.08 4.85 -13.79
CA SER A 108 -2.23 3.44 -14.13
C SER A 108 -1.18 3.00 -15.15
N SER A 109 -0.85 1.73 -15.07
CA SER A 109 0.01 1.01 -16.01
C SER A 109 -0.73 -0.26 -16.44
N TRP A 110 -0.01 -1.33 -16.74
CA TRP A 110 -0.58 -2.62 -17.14
C TRP A 110 -1.10 -3.47 -15.96
N ILE A 111 -0.92 -2.99 -14.71
CA ILE A 111 -1.42 -3.63 -13.47
C ILE A 111 -1.95 -2.54 -12.52
N SER A 112 -3.17 -2.72 -11.99
CA SER A 112 -3.82 -1.78 -11.03
C SER A 112 -3.79 -2.22 -9.55
N HIS A 113 -3.22 -3.38 -9.23
CA HIS A 113 -3.15 -3.93 -7.85
C HIS A 113 -4.48 -3.95 -7.07
N LEU A 114 -5.61 -4.00 -7.79
CA LEU A 114 -6.93 -4.07 -7.18
C LEU A 114 -7.21 -5.48 -6.64
N PRO A 115 -7.98 -5.61 -5.54
CA PRO A 115 -8.49 -6.89 -5.07
C PRO A 115 -9.17 -7.69 -6.19
N PRO A 116 -8.96 -9.01 -6.24
CA PRO A 116 -9.51 -9.84 -7.31
C PRO A 116 -11.03 -9.83 -7.34
N ASN A 117 -11.58 -9.99 -8.55
CA ASN A 117 -13.02 -10.11 -8.77
C ASN A 117 -13.59 -11.27 -7.94
N GLY A 118 -14.48 -10.95 -7.00
CA GLY A 118 -15.08 -11.91 -6.07
C GLY A 118 -15.00 -11.46 -4.61
N GLU A 119 -13.97 -10.70 -4.23
CA GLU A 119 -13.91 -10.03 -2.92
C GLU A 119 -14.61 -8.68 -2.93
N VAL A 120 -14.49 -7.97 -4.06
CA VAL A 120 -15.12 -6.69 -4.34
C VAL A 120 -15.77 -6.79 -5.71
N LYS A 121 -16.95 -6.20 -5.86
CA LYS A 121 -17.65 -6.08 -7.14
C LYS A 121 -17.37 -4.69 -7.71
N TYR A 122 -16.79 -4.63 -8.90
CA TYR A 122 -16.52 -3.38 -9.60
C TYR A 122 -17.62 -3.08 -10.62
N GLY A 123 -17.95 -1.80 -10.77
CA GLY A 123 -18.78 -1.27 -11.85
C GLY A 123 -17.88 -0.89 -13.01
N GLU A 124 -17.49 0.39 -13.07
CA GLU A 124 -16.52 0.92 -14.03
C GLU A 124 -15.15 1.11 -13.39
N VAL A 125 -14.09 0.62 -14.04
CA VAL A 125 -12.71 0.86 -13.64
C VAL A 125 -12.03 1.64 -14.77
N VAL A 126 -11.79 2.92 -14.55
CA VAL A 126 -11.18 3.84 -15.52
C VAL A 126 -9.71 4.01 -15.18
N GLY A 127 -8.82 3.76 -16.14
CA GLY A 127 -7.38 3.97 -15.96
C GLY A 127 -6.89 5.25 -16.64
N LEU A 128 -6.13 6.07 -15.92
CA LEU A 128 -5.41 7.21 -16.47
C LEU A 128 -3.90 6.95 -16.40
N GLY A 129 -3.25 6.84 -17.55
CA GLY A 129 -1.81 6.62 -17.65
C GLY A 129 -1.20 7.28 -18.88
N MET A 130 0.13 7.26 -18.94
CA MET A 130 0.90 7.96 -19.99
C MET A 130 1.25 7.06 -21.19
N ASN A 131 1.09 5.74 -21.07
CA ASN A 131 1.40 4.79 -22.13
C ASN A 131 0.16 3.96 -22.52
N GLU A 132 -0.30 4.10 -23.75
CA GLU A 132 -1.52 3.45 -24.25
C GLU A 132 -1.41 1.91 -24.29
N GLN A 133 -0.23 1.37 -24.59
CA GLN A 133 -0.03 -0.07 -24.68
C GLN A 133 -0.03 -0.75 -23.29
N GLU A 134 0.50 -0.07 -22.28
CA GLU A 134 0.39 -0.50 -20.88
C GLU A 134 -1.07 -0.54 -20.43
N LEU A 135 -1.81 0.55 -20.67
CA LEU A 135 -3.23 0.63 -20.31
C LEU A 135 -4.08 -0.43 -21.02
N ALA A 136 -3.86 -0.63 -22.32
CA ALA A 136 -4.57 -1.65 -23.10
C ALA A 136 -4.30 -3.08 -22.61
N ALA A 137 -3.14 -3.34 -21.99
CA ALA A 137 -2.80 -4.64 -21.41
C ALA A 137 -3.37 -4.85 -19.99
N ASN A 138 -3.89 -3.80 -19.36
CA ASN A 138 -4.40 -3.87 -18.00
C ASN A 138 -5.77 -4.53 -17.94
N LYS A 139 -5.81 -5.73 -17.37
CA LYS A 139 -7.03 -6.55 -17.28
C LYS A 139 -8.04 -6.05 -16.25
N ALA A 140 -7.64 -5.14 -15.36
CA ALA A 140 -8.52 -4.57 -14.35
C ALA A 140 -9.38 -3.43 -14.90
N LEU A 141 -8.92 -2.76 -15.98
CA LEU A 141 -9.60 -1.61 -16.56
C LEU A 141 -10.78 -2.04 -17.43
N THR A 142 -11.82 -1.22 -17.43
CA THR A 142 -12.99 -1.35 -18.30
C THR A 142 -13.09 -0.21 -19.31
N SER A 143 -12.42 0.92 -19.05
CA SER A 143 -12.29 2.07 -19.97
C SER A 143 -10.96 2.78 -19.82
#